data_AF-A0A9P4GTT1-F1
#
_entry.id   AF-A0A9P4GTT1-F1
#
_cell.length_a   1.000
_cell.length_b   1.000
_cell.length_c   1.000
_cell.angle_alpha   90.00
_cell.angle_beta   90.00
_cell.angle_gamma   90.00
#
_symmetry.space_group_name_H-M   'P 1'
#
loop_
_entity.id
_entity.type
_entity.pdbx_description
1 polymer ?
#
loop_
_entity_poly.entity_id
_entity_poly.type
_entity_poly.pdbx_seq_one_letter_code
_entity_poly.pdbx_strand_id
1 'polypeptide(L)'
;MSYRPQKGFSKGYRSHPYGASPNRQPTNHKSNSFDPDSESLNAAGLHASPSLELARSDPFHHYIICSGYFRGKTLAEVHLIKPDYLPWMRSKHYDALPDTHIIRKALDQWEKESGSETSHSWSLPPISSAPSRFRQDNGSYHIYMSERFLKKTWKTTRAELEAVGANSIVSHRSKTQSKKFALFHVYEYAKGPGGMSTAEADKAAATEMARITKSRANYRRFTDQMSNSFDDDDCDFDCCDL
;
A
#
# COMPACT_ATOMS: atom_id res chain seq x y z
N MET A 1 -22.37 39.23 37.41
CA MET A 1 -21.23 38.35 37.11
C MET A 1 -20.85 38.56 35.66
N SER A 2 -19.82 39.36 35.40
CA SER A 2 -19.42 39.76 34.03
C SER A 2 -18.07 39.13 33.69
N TYR A 3 -18.06 38.24 32.70
CA TYR A 3 -16.85 37.61 32.19
C TYR A 3 -16.12 38.57 31.22
N ARG A 4 -14.88 38.94 31.56
CA ARG A 4 -13.93 39.55 30.63
C ARG A 4 -13.11 38.44 29.95
N PRO A 5 -12.95 38.43 28.62
CA PRO A 5 -11.96 37.58 27.97
C PRO A 5 -10.56 38.22 28.05
N GLN A 6 -9.58 37.46 28.55
CA GLN A 6 -8.17 37.81 28.58
C GLN A 6 -7.55 37.73 27.17
N LYS A 7 -6.72 38.74 26.84
CA LYS A 7 -5.85 38.78 25.67
C LYS A 7 -4.62 37.88 25.86
N GLY A 8 -4.28 37.13 24.81
CA GLY A 8 -2.94 37.03 24.24
C GLY A 8 -1.92 36.12 24.93
N PHE A 9 -1.49 35.07 24.23
CA PHE A 9 -0.12 34.56 24.31
C PHE A 9 0.33 34.11 22.90
N SER A 10 1.12 34.96 22.23
CA SER A 10 1.94 34.54 21.11
C SER A 10 3.11 33.71 21.63
N LYS A 11 3.23 32.47 21.16
CA LYS A 11 4.36 31.60 21.48
C LYS A 11 5.60 32.12 20.74
N GLY A 12 6.52 32.71 21.51
CA GLY A 12 7.85 33.05 21.04
C GLY A 12 8.63 31.79 20.67
N TYR A 13 9.19 31.79 19.46
CA TYR A 13 10.21 30.81 19.06
C TYR A 13 11.49 31.07 19.85
N ARG A 14 11.92 30.06 20.62
CA ARG A 14 13.24 30.06 21.28
C ARG A 14 14.32 30.01 20.20
N SER A 15 15.14 31.05 20.14
CA SER A 15 16.41 31.06 19.44
C SER A 15 17.37 30.07 20.11
N HIS A 16 17.95 29.17 19.31
CA HIS A 16 19.05 28.30 19.73
C HIS A 16 20.34 29.12 19.93
N PRO A 17 21.18 28.82 20.93
CA PRO A 17 22.31 29.66 21.34
C PRO A 17 23.66 29.33 20.68
N TYR A 18 23.70 28.63 19.53
CA TYR A 18 24.97 28.29 18.89
C TYR A 18 25.03 28.83 17.45
N GLY A 19 25.91 29.83 17.24
CA GLY A 19 26.62 29.97 15.97
C GLY A 19 26.32 31.18 15.08
N ALA A 20 26.28 32.40 15.62
CA ALA A 20 26.42 33.61 14.78
C ALA A 20 27.91 33.99 14.70
N SER A 21 28.58 33.60 13.62
CA SER A 21 29.92 34.10 13.28
C SER A 21 29.79 35.50 12.62
N PRO A 22 30.53 36.53 13.07
CA PRO A 22 30.25 37.94 12.74
C PRO A 22 30.77 38.40 11.36
N ASN A 23 31.06 37.48 10.42
CA ASN A 23 31.69 37.84 9.14
C ASN A 23 30.99 37.22 7.92
N ARG A 24 29.65 37.24 7.88
CA ARG A 24 28.91 36.97 6.64
C ARG A 24 28.63 38.28 5.91
N GLN A 25 29.35 38.51 4.81
CA GLN A 25 28.88 39.44 3.80
C GLN A 25 27.47 39.00 3.34
N PRO A 26 26.52 39.93 3.21
CA PRO A 26 25.19 39.62 2.70
C PRO A 26 25.31 39.31 1.21
N THR A 27 25.50 38.04 0.87
CA THR A 27 25.35 37.60 -0.51
C THR A 27 23.87 37.74 -0.87
N ASN A 28 23.58 38.62 -1.81
CA ASN A 28 22.26 39.00 -2.31
C ASN A 28 21.66 37.85 -3.16
N HIS A 29 21.57 36.64 -2.59
CA HIS A 29 21.06 35.46 -3.27
C HIS A 29 19.58 35.29 -2.99
N LYS A 30 18.81 35.08 -4.06
CA LYS A 30 17.42 34.58 -4.08
C LYS A 30 17.32 33.32 -3.20
N SER A 31 17.09 33.48 -1.90
CA SER A 31 17.40 32.42 -0.92
C SER A 31 16.51 31.18 -1.01
N ASN A 32 15.43 31.23 -1.79
CA ASN A 32 14.40 30.18 -1.80
C ASN A 32 14.16 29.55 -3.18
N SER A 33 14.76 30.05 -4.27
CA SER A 33 14.62 29.43 -5.59
C SER A 33 15.62 28.30 -5.76
N PHE A 34 15.15 27.13 -6.18
CA PHE A 34 16.00 26.04 -6.63
C PHE A 34 16.74 26.47 -7.90
N ASP A 35 18.04 26.27 -7.93
CA ASP A 35 18.93 26.64 -9.04
C ASP A 35 19.75 25.41 -9.44
N PRO A 36 19.36 24.69 -10.50
CA PRO A 36 19.99 23.42 -10.84
C PRO A 36 21.44 23.59 -11.29
N ASP A 37 21.83 24.74 -11.86
CA ASP A 37 23.21 24.98 -12.32
C ASP A 37 24.18 25.14 -11.14
N SER A 38 23.66 25.46 -9.95
CA SER A 38 24.43 25.56 -8.71
C SER A 38 24.64 24.21 -8.02
N GLU A 39 23.97 23.16 -8.47
CA GLU A 39 24.02 21.82 -7.87
C GLU A 39 25.23 21.05 -8.40
N SER A 40 26.22 20.80 -7.53
CA SER A 40 27.40 20.02 -7.91
C SER A 40 27.95 19.22 -6.75
N LEU A 41 28.52 18.04 -7.04
CA LEU A 41 29.19 17.20 -6.05
C LEU A 41 30.43 17.89 -5.43
N ASN A 42 31.06 18.79 -6.18
CA ASN A 42 32.27 19.47 -5.77
C ASN A 42 31.99 20.86 -5.17
N ALA A 43 30.73 21.19 -4.88
CA ALA A 43 30.38 22.45 -4.23
C ALA A 43 31.08 22.51 -2.87
N ALA A 44 32.21 23.21 -2.82
CA ALA A 44 32.97 23.48 -1.61
C ALA A 44 32.16 24.41 -0.70
N GLY A 45 31.18 23.86 -0.01
CA GLY A 45 30.25 24.58 0.87
C GLY A 45 30.03 23.84 2.18
N LEU A 46 29.39 24.53 3.13
CA LEU A 46 29.09 24.07 4.50
C LEU A 46 28.24 22.77 4.61
N HIS A 47 27.87 22.15 3.49
CA HIS A 47 27.03 20.96 3.42
C HIS A 47 27.63 19.92 2.47
N ALA A 48 28.93 19.67 2.59
CA ALA A 48 29.56 18.57 1.87
C ALA A 48 28.87 17.25 2.24
N SER A 49 28.42 16.49 1.22
CA SER A 49 27.88 15.15 1.44
C SER A 49 28.86 14.31 2.28
N PRO A 50 28.39 13.56 3.28
CA PRO A 50 29.24 12.87 4.27
C PRO A 50 30.20 11.85 3.65
N SER A 51 29.97 11.43 2.41
CA SER A 51 30.98 10.81 1.55
C SER A 51 30.70 11.17 0.09
N LEU A 52 31.68 11.80 -0.57
CA LEU A 52 31.63 12.08 -2.01
C LEU A 52 31.51 10.79 -2.84
N GLU A 53 32.07 9.69 -2.33
CA GLU A 53 32.00 8.38 -2.98
C GLU A 53 30.58 7.80 -2.91
N LEU A 54 29.91 7.96 -1.77
CA LEU A 54 28.50 7.58 -1.62
C LEU A 54 27.59 8.44 -2.50
N ALA A 55 27.77 9.76 -2.51
CA ALA A 55 26.97 10.64 -3.38
C ALA A 55 27.23 10.43 -4.88
N ARG A 56 28.37 9.84 -5.27
CA ARG A 56 28.65 9.45 -6.67
C ARG A 56 27.99 8.13 -7.06
N SER A 57 27.95 7.17 -6.13
CA SER A 57 27.41 5.83 -6.37
C SER A 57 25.89 5.79 -6.20
N ASP A 58 25.38 6.48 -5.19
CA ASP A 58 23.97 6.61 -4.84
C ASP A 58 23.62 8.08 -4.55
N PRO A 59 23.52 8.90 -5.62
CA PRO A 59 23.12 10.29 -5.49
C PRO A 59 21.71 10.48 -4.93
N PHE A 60 20.75 9.58 -5.12
CA PHE A 60 19.40 9.79 -4.60
C PHE A 60 19.35 9.87 -3.07
N HIS A 61 20.07 8.97 -2.40
CA HIS A 61 20.11 8.92 -0.93
C HIS A 61 21.16 9.83 -0.31
N HIS A 62 22.26 10.11 -1.01
CA HIS A 62 23.43 10.74 -0.40
C HIS A 62 23.81 12.11 -0.97
N TYR A 63 23.22 12.53 -2.09
CA TYR A 63 23.41 13.89 -2.57
C TYR A 63 22.62 14.87 -1.70
N ILE A 64 23.28 15.93 -1.22
CA ILE A 64 22.65 17.00 -0.46
C ILE A 64 22.37 18.17 -1.40
N ILE A 65 21.11 18.59 -1.48
CA ILE A 65 20.68 19.73 -2.28
C ILE A 65 21.35 21.01 -1.76
N CYS A 66 21.96 21.78 -2.66
CA CYS A 66 22.74 22.97 -2.34
C CYS A 66 21.92 24.26 -2.40
N SER A 67 20.81 24.28 -3.13
CA SER A 67 19.99 25.48 -3.40
C SER A 67 18.51 25.34 -3.02
N GLY A 68 17.82 26.48 -3.01
CA GLY A 68 16.36 26.54 -2.83
C GLY A 68 15.83 26.10 -1.46
N TYR A 69 14.52 25.79 -1.44
CA TYR A 69 13.75 25.50 -0.23
C TYR A 69 14.21 24.25 0.53
N PHE A 70 14.71 23.24 -0.19
CA PHE A 70 15.15 21.97 0.40
C PHE A 70 16.67 21.87 0.57
N ARG A 71 17.37 23.01 0.55
CA ARG A 71 18.80 23.05 0.81
C ARG A 71 19.16 22.32 2.10
N GLY A 72 20.22 21.52 2.04
CA GLY A 72 20.73 20.74 3.17
C GLY A 72 20.05 19.39 3.38
N LYS A 73 19.11 19.01 2.50
CA LYS A 73 18.43 17.70 2.54
C LYS A 73 18.81 16.84 1.34
N THR A 74 18.64 15.53 1.49
CA THR A 74 18.79 14.59 0.37
C THR A 74 17.50 14.47 -0.43
N LEU A 75 17.59 13.98 -1.67
CA LEU A 75 16.39 13.81 -2.50
C LEU A 75 15.44 12.76 -1.91
N ALA A 76 15.97 11.72 -1.26
CA ALA A 76 15.18 10.76 -0.50
C ALA A 76 14.40 11.43 0.66
N GLU A 77 15.03 12.28 1.46
CA GLU A 77 14.34 13.03 2.52
C GLU A 77 13.27 13.97 1.96
N VAL A 78 13.57 14.62 0.84
CA VAL A 78 12.61 15.51 0.17
C VAL A 78 11.43 14.74 -0.38
N HIS A 79 11.64 13.54 -0.92
CA HIS A 79 10.56 12.67 -1.39
C HIS A 79 9.58 12.32 -0.26
N LEU A 80 10.10 12.04 0.94
CA LEU A 80 9.27 11.77 2.13
C LEU A 80 8.46 12.99 2.58
N ILE A 81 9.04 14.19 2.47
CA ILE A 81 8.39 15.44 2.91
C ILE A 81 7.39 15.95 1.87
N LYS A 82 7.73 15.84 0.59
CA LYS A 82 6.96 16.35 -0.53
C LYS A 82 7.10 15.40 -1.74
N PRO A 83 6.25 14.36 -1.83
CA PRO A 83 6.33 13.35 -2.89
C PRO A 83 6.31 13.93 -4.31
N ASP A 84 5.54 15.00 -4.53
CA ASP A 84 5.40 15.66 -5.84
C ASP A 84 6.62 16.48 -6.28
N TYR A 85 7.62 16.65 -5.41
CA TYR A 85 8.77 17.50 -5.71
C TYR A 85 9.70 16.91 -6.76
N LEU A 86 9.96 15.60 -6.74
CA LEU A 86 10.80 14.95 -7.74
C LEU A 86 10.13 14.89 -9.13
N PRO A 87 8.83 14.54 -9.24
CA PRO A 87 8.09 14.71 -10.49
C PRO A 87 8.16 16.15 -11.04
N TRP A 88 8.00 17.16 -10.17
CA TRP A 88 8.12 18.56 -10.57
C TRP A 88 9.53 18.89 -11.07
N MET A 89 10.57 18.50 -10.32
CA MET A 89 11.96 18.76 -10.68
C MET A 89 12.30 18.11 -12.02
N ARG A 90 11.82 16.88 -12.23
CA ARG A 90 11.98 16.18 -13.50
C ARG A 90 11.30 16.94 -14.63
N SER A 91 10.02 17.27 -14.50
CA SER A 91 9.26 17.98 -15.53
C SER A 91 9.84 19.35 -15.88
N LYS A 92 10.49 20.04 -14.93
CA LYS A 92 11.00 21.40 -15.13
C LYS A 92 12.46 21.49 -15.55
N HIS A 93 13.29 20.56 -15.11
CA HIS A 93 14.74 20.70 -15.24
C HIS A 93 15.43 19.52 -15.92
N TYR A 94 14.82 18.34 -16.01
CA TYR A 94 15.50 17.12 -16.46
C TYR A 94 16.11 17.25 -17.87
N ASP A 95 15.32 17.69 -18.85
CA ASP A 95 15.76 17.80 -20.25
C ASP A 95 16.81 18.90 -20.47
N ALA A 96 16.88 19.88 -19.56
CA ALA A 96 17.84 20.97 -19.64
C ALA A 96 19.21 20.61 -19.05
N LEU A 97 19.30 19.52 -18.28
CA LEU A 97 20.52 19.13 -17.58
C LEU A 97 21.33 18.10 -18.38
N PRO A 98 22.67 18.22 -18.45
CA PRO A 98 23.49 17.23 -19.12
C PRO A 98 23.42 15.88 -18.39
N ASP A 99 23.63 14.77 -19.11
CA ASP A 99 23.61 13.41 -18.56
C ASP A 99 24.58 13.21 -17.38
N THR A 100 25.66 13.99 -17.35
CA THR A 100 26.65 13.95 -16.27
C THR A 100 26.24 14.70 -15.02
N HIS A 101 25.15 15.47 -15.06
CA HIS A 101 24.70 16.33 -13.97
C HIS A 101 24.22 15.52 -12.77
N ILE A 102 24.56 15.98 -11.56
CA ILE A 102 24.28 15.21 -10.33
C ILE A 102 22.78 15.04 -10.08
N ILE A 103 22.00 16.10 -10.28
CA ILE A 103 20.54 16.04 -10.14
C ILE A 103 19.93 15.06 -11.15
N ARG A 104 20.42 15.02 -12.39
CA ARG A 104 19.90 14.12 -13.41
C ARG A 104 20.20 12.67 -13.04
N LYS A 105 21.43 12.36 -12.63
CA LYS A 105 21.80 11.04 -12.11
C LYS A 105 20.96 10.62 -10.89
N ALA A 106 20.68 11.56 -9.99
CA ALA A 106 19.85 11.29 -8.83
C ALA A 106 18.39 11.00 -9.20
N LEU A 107 17.83 11.73 -10.18
CA LEU A 107 16.48 11.48 -10.69
C LEU A 107 16.40 10.16 -11.47
N ASP A 108 17.43 9.82 -12.25
CA ASP A 108 17.53 8.52 -12.95
C ASP A 108 17.61 7.37 -11.95
N GLN A 109 18.35 7.55 -10.86
CA GLN A 109 18.42 6.56 -9.81
C GLN A 109 17.09 6.45 -9.06
N TRP A 110 16.46 7.57 -8.71
CA TRP A 110 15.11 7.56 -8.14
C TRP A 110 14.12 6.85 -9.06
N GLU A 111 14.18 7.03 -10.39
CA GLU A 111 13.35 6.29 -11.32
C GLU A 111 13.70 4.80 -11.35
N LYS A 112 14.99 4.45 -11.33
CA LYS A 112 15.42 3.07 -11.21
C LYS A 112 14.94 2.45 -9.92
N GLU A 113 14.91 3.17 -8.81
CA GLU A 113 14.49 2.68 -7.51
C GLU A 113 12.99 2.73 -7.29
N SER A 114 12.27 3.67 -7.89
CA SER A 114 10.81 3.68 -7.93
C SER A 114 10.25 2.71 -8.97
N GLY A 115 11.07 2.37 -9.98
CA GLY A 115 10.82 1.28 -10.93
C GLY A 115 11.34 -0.08 -10.46
N SER A 116 12.36 -0.13 -9.59
CA SER A 116 12.92 -1.34 -8.94
C SER A 116 12.42 -1.57 -7.52
N GLU A 117 11.66 -0.64 -6.96
CA GLU A 117 10.32 -0.95 -6.47
C GLU A 117 9.54 -1.47 -7.68
N THR A 118 9.95 -2.65 -8.14
CA THR A 118 9.02 -3.69 -8.42
C THR A 118 8.00 -3.56 -7.27
N SER A 119 6.84 -2.97 -7.54
CA SER A 119 5.90 -3.72 -8.36
C SER A 119 6.35 -5.18 -8.44
N HIS A 120 6.47 -5.86 -7.30
CA HIS A 120 5.78 -7.11 -7.13
C HIS A 120 4.35 -6.72 -7.53
N SER A 121 4.12 -6.61 -8.85
CA SER A 121 2.82 -6.61 -9.45
C SER A 121 2.36 -7.95 -8.97
N TRP A 122 1.69 -7.94 -7.82
CA TRP A 122 1.30 -9.13 -7.14
C TRP A 122 0.51 -9.87 -8.20
N SER A 123 1.13 -10.92 -8.74
CA SER A 123 0.57 -11.61 -9.88
C SER A 123 -0.36 -12.62 -9.27
N LEU A 124 -1.62 -12.55 -9.64
CA LEU A 124 -2.64 -13.49 -9.19
C LEU A 124 -2.09 -14.91 -9.30
N PRO A 125 -1.88 -15.59 -8.17
CA PRO A 125 -1.26 -16.90 -8.22
C PRO A 125 -2.27 -17.85 -8.90
N PRO A 126 -1.89 -18.52 -10.00
CA PRO A 126 -2.83 -19.32 -10.76
C PRO A 126 -3.38 -20.45 -9.90
N ILE A 127 -4.57 -20.96 -10.22
CA ILE A 127 -5.15 -22.07 -9.47
C ILE A 127 -4.23 -23.30 -9.41
N SER A 128 -3.41 -23.51 -10.44
CA SER A 128 -2.41 -24.58 -10.52
C SER A 128 -1.32 -24.48 -9.46
N SER A 129 -1.07 -23.29 -8.88
CA SER A 129 -0.12 -23.11 -7.77
C SER A 129 -0.77 -23.19 -6.39
N ALA A 130 -2.11 -23.15 -6.29
CA ALA A 130 -2.80 -23.19 -5.02
C ALA A 130 -2.59 -24.54 -4.30
N PRO A 131 -2.23 -24.61 -3.02
CA PRO A 131 -2.22 -25.89 -2.29
C PRO A 131 -3.60 -26.57 -2.32
N SER A 132 -3.65 -27.91 -2.25
CA SER A 132 -4.89 -28.69 -2.33
C SER A 132 -5.96 -28.22 -1.33
N ARG A 133 -5.56 -27.79 -0.13
CA ARG A 133 -6.45 -27.23 0.90
C ARG A 133 -7.21 -25.96 0.46
N PHE A 134 -6.79 -25.27 -0.59
CA PHE A 134 -7.45 -24.08 -1.11
C PHE A 134 -8.25 -24.34 -2.39
N ARG A 135 -8.29 -25.59 -2.86
CA ARG A 135 -9.02 -25.97 -4.08
C ARG A 135 -10.29 -26.74 -3.74
N GLN A 136 -11.28 -26.63 -4.61
CA GLN A 136 -12.57 -27.33 -4.56
C GLN A 136 -12.68 -28.29 -5.76
N ASP A 137 -13.52 -29.34 -5.62
CA ASP A 137 -13.97 -30.25 -6.67
C ASP A 137 -12.82 -30.76 -7.56
N ASN A 138 -12.04 -31.71 -7.04
CA ASN A 138 -10.88 -32.33 -7.67
C ASN A 138 -9.72 -31.38 -8.04
N GLY A 139 -9.75 -30.13 -7.58
CA GLY A 139 -8.67 -29.16 -7.81
C GLY A 139 -8.98 -28.12 -8.87
N SER A 140 -10.18 -28.14 -9.46
CA SER A 140 -10.54 -27.31 -10.61
C SER A 140 -11.00 -25.89 -10.25
N TYR A 141 -11.39 -25.65 -8.99
CA TYR A 141 -11.91 -24.35 -8.56
C TYR A 141 -11.25 -23.84 -7.27
N HIS A 142 -11.19 -22.53 -7.10
CA HIS A 142 -10.79 -21.94 -5.83
C HIS A 142 -11.90 -22.10 -4.79
N ILE A 143 -11.51 -22.27 -3.52
CA ILE A 143 -12.41 -22.02 -2.41
C ILE A 143 -12.58 -20.50 -2.24
N TYR A 144 -13.82 -20.05 -2.13
CA TYR A 144 -14.16 -18.64 -1.95
C TYR A 144 -14.58 -18.32 -0.51
N MET A 145 -14.12 -17.18 0.02
CA MET A 145 -14.49 -16.65 1.33
C MET A 145 -15.28 -15.34 1.21
N SER A 146 -16.13 -15.05 2.20
CA SER A 146 -16.95 -13.83 2.19
C SER A 146 -16.16 -12.60 2.66
N GLU A 147 -16.43 -11.45 2.02
CA GLU A 147 -15.82 -10.14 2.31
C GLU A 147 -15.89 -9.74 3.80
N ARG A 148 -16.96 -10.10 4.51
CA ARG A 148 -17.19 -9.70 5.92
C ARG A 148 -16.10 -10.15 6.90
N PHE A 149 -15.23 -11.08 6.48
CA PHE A 149 -14.15 -11.62 7.31
C PHE A 149 -12.77 -11.05 6.96
N LEU A 150 -12.63 -10.26 5.89
CA LEU A 150 -11.35 -9.70 5.47
C LEU A 150 -10.73 -8.83 6.57
N LYS A 151 -11.48 -7.85 7.07
CA LYS A 151 -10.97 -6.92 8.08
C LYS A 151 -10.62 -7.59 9.40
N LYS A 152 -11.46 -8.53 9.87
CA LYS A 152 -11.29 -9.16 11.19
C LYS A 152 -10.21 -10.24 11.20
N THR A 153 -10.18 -11.08 10.17
CA THR A 153 -9.32 -12.29 10.15
C THR A 153 -8.05 -12.07 9.34
N TRP A 154 -8.12 -11.27 8.28
CA TRP A 154 -7.04 -11.14 7.29
C TRP A 154 -6.34 -9.78 7.32
N LYS A 155 -6.78 -8.85 8.19
CA LYS A 155 -6.23 -7.50 8.32
C LYS A 155 -6.13 -6.74 6.98
N THR A 156 -7.01 -7.04 6.03
CA THR A 156 -7.05 -6.43 4.69
C THR A 156 -8.45 -5.92 4.35
N THR A 157 -8.55 -5.10 3.30
CA THR A 157 -9.80 -4.53 2.82
C THR A 157 -10.17 -5.00 1.42
N ARG A 158 -11.44 -4.82 1.04
CA ARG A 158 -11.91 -5.09 -0.32
C ARG A 158 -11.19 -4.24 -1.36
N ALA A 159 -10.99 -2.96 -1.09
CA ALA A 159 -10.37 -2.02 -2.02
C ALA A 159 -8.93 -2.43 -2.35
N GLU A 160 -8.18 -2.87 -1.34
CA GLU A 160 -6.83 -3.43 -1.50
C GLU A 160 -6.80 -4.65 -2.42
N LEU A 161 -7.68 -5.64 -2.15
CA LEU A 161 -7.75 -6.86 -2.96
C LEU A 161 -8.20 -6.59 -4.40
N GLU A 162 -9.13 -5.66 -4.61
CA GLU A 162 -9.57 -5.27 -5.95
C GLU A 162 -8.49 -4.52 -6.72
N ALA A 163 -7.72 -3.66 -6.04
CA ALA A 163 -6.60 -2.93 -6.64
C ALA A 163 -5.51 -3.87 -7.18
N VAL A 164 -5.30 -5.02 -6.52
CA VAL A 164 -4.36 -6.04 -6.99
C VAL A 164 -5.01 -7.09 -7.92
N GLY A 165 -6.28 -6.93 -8.28
CA GLY A 165 -6.98 -7.81 -9.22
C GLY A 165 -7.46 -9.13 -8.63
N ALA A 166 -7.57 -9.28 -7.31
CA ALA A 166 -8.00 -10.53 -6.67
C ALA A 166 -9.34 -11.05 -7.23
N ASN A 167 -9.31 -12.28 -7.76
CA ASN A 167 -10.51 -12.98 -8.23
C ASN A 167 -11.64 -12.94 -7.19
N SER A 168 -12.77 -12.35 -7.60
CA SER A 168 -13.97 -12.25 -6.79
C SER A 168 -15.21 -12.68 -7.57
N ILE A 169 -16.19 -13.21 -6.83
CA ILE A 169 -17.52 -13.54 -7.35
C ILE A 169 -18.58 -12.82 -6.53
N VAL A 170 -19.67 -12.43 -7.17
CA VAL A 170 -20.82 -11.80 -6.49
C VAL A 170 -21.83 -12.87 -6.13
N SER A 171 -22.24 -12.91 -4.87
CA SER A 171 -23.27 -13.86 -4.42
C SER A 171 -24.67 -13.37 -4.80
N HIS A 172 -25.25 -13.90 -5.88
CA HIS A 172 -26.61 -13.58 -6.31
C HIS A 172 -27.72 -14.06 -5.34
N ARG A 173 -27.40 -14.99 -4.44
CA ARG A 173 -28.36 -15.56 -3.48
C ARG A 173 -28.66 -14.67 -2.26
N SER A 174 -27.94 -13.57 -2.09
CA SER A 174 -28.15 -12.66 -0.95
C SER A 174 -28.70 -11.32 -1.42
N LYS A 175 -29.70 -10.77 -0.72
CA LYS A 175 -30.23 -9.41 -0.94
C LYS A 175 -29.11 -8.34 -0.96
N THR A 176 -28.04 -8.58 -0.20
CA THR A 176 -26.90 -7.68 -0.06
C THR A 176 -25.80 -7.87 -1.11
N GLN A 177 -25.96 -8.81 -2.06
CA GLN A 177 -25.00 -9.12 -3.13
C GLN A 177 -23.53 -9.17 -2.64
N SER A 178 -23.30 -9.82 -1.50
CA SER A 178 -21.96 -9.83 -0.88
C SER A 178 -20.92 -10.44 -1.81
N LYS A 179 -19.76 -9.77 -1.94
CA LYS A 179 -18.63 -10.30 -2.70
C LYS A 179 -17.94 -11.42 -1.93
N LYS A 180 -17.42 -12.38 -2.69
CA LYS A 180 -16.57 -13.44 -2.19
C LYS A 180 -15.25 -13.41 -2.95
N PHE A 181 -14.14 -13.58 -2.24
CA PHE A 181 -12.80 -13.56 -2.79
C PHE A 181 -12.20 -14.97 -2.75
N ALA A 182 -11.38 -15.31 -3.74
CA ALA A 182 -10.64 -16.58 -3.72
C ALA A 182 -9.71 -16.62 -2.49
N LEU A 183 -9.88 -17.61 -1.62
CA LEU A 183 -9.18 -17.69 -0.34
C LEU A 183 -7.66 -17.73 -0.51
N PHE A 184 -7.17 -18.42 -1.55
CA PHE A 184 -5.75 -18.48 -1.85
C PHE A 184 -5.15 -17.11 -2.22
N HIS A 185 -5.92 -16.28 -2.93
CA HIS A 185 -5.48 -14.93 -3.29
C HIS A 185 -5.38 -14.05 -2.05
N VAL A 186 -6.35 -14.14 -1.14
CA VAL A 186 -6.31 -13.43 0.14
C VAL A 186 -5.12 -13.89 0.98
N TYR A 187 -4.82 -15.19 0.99
CA TYR A 187 -3.68 -15.75 1.72
C TYR A 187 -2.33 -15.26 1.20
N GLU A 188 -2.11 -15.30 -0.12
CA GLU A 188 -0.86 -14.83 -0.72
C GLU A 188 -0.72 -13.31 -0.62
N TYR A 189 -1.83 -12.55 -0.77
CA TYR A 189 -1.82 -11.11 -0.54
C TYR A 189 -1.45 -10.79 0.92
N ALA A 190 -2.08 -11.45 1.89
CA ALA A 190 -1.80 -11.22 3.30
C ALA A 190 -0.33 -11.47 3.65
N LYS A 191 0.28 -12.54 3.12
CA LYS A 191 1.70 -12.86 3.34
C LYS A 191 2.68 -11.90 2.69
N GLY A 192 2.33 -11.38 1.51
CA GLY A 192 3.17 -10.44 0.77
C GLY A 192 2.79 -8.99 1.12
N PRO A 193 2.04 -8.29 0.25
CA PRO A 193 1.69 -6.88 0.47
C PRO A 193 0.97 -6.56 1.78
N GLY A 194 0.20 -7.51 2.32
CA GLY A 194 -0.56 -7.34 3.55
C GLY A 194 0.27 -7.42 4.83
N GLY A 195 1.56 -7.77 4.76
CA GLY A 195 2.49 -7.75 5.90
C GLY A 195 2.17 -8.76 7.02
N MET A 196 1.31 -9.75 6.78
CA MET A 196 0.99 -10.80 7.73
C MET A 196 2.10 -11.86 7.74
N SER A 197 2.53 -12.27 8.93
CA SER A 197 3.51 -13.37 9.02
C SER A 197 2.92 -14.68 8.49
N THR A 198 3.76 -15.58 7.98
CA THR A 198 3.33 -16.89 7.47
C THR A 198 2.51 -17.67 8.50
N ALA A 199 2.93 -17.66 9.78
CA ALA A 199 2.22 -18.35 10.86
C ALA A 199 0.84 -17.72 11.14
N GLU A 200 0.73 -16.39 11.11
CA GLU A 200 -0.56 -15.69 11.23
C GLU A 200 -1.48 -16.03 10.05
N ALA A 201 -0.95 -16.01 8.83
CA ALA A 201 -1.70 -16.30 7.60
C ALA A 201 -2.18 -17.77 7.56
N ASP A 202 -1.36 -18.71 8.00
CA ASP A 202 -1.74 -20.13 8.10
C ASP A 202 -2.83 -20.35 9.16
N LYS A 203 -2.75 -19.67 10.30
CA LYS A 203 -3.78 -19.71 11.34
C LYS A 203 -5.10 -19.10 10.86
N ALA A 204 -5.03 -17.98 10.14
CA ALA A 204 -6.18 -17.35 9.50
C ALA A 204 -6.82 -18.28 8.45
N ALA A 205 -6.00 -18.90 7.59
CA ALA A 205 -6.45 -19.87 6.61
C ALA A 205 -7.14 -21.08 7.25
N ALA A 206 -6.56 -21.66 8.30
CA ALA A 206 -7.13 -22.80 9.02
C ALA A 206 -8.49 -22.45 9.65
N THR A 207 -8.59 -21.28 10.28
CA THR A 207 -9.84 -20.78 10.88
C THR A 207 -10.93 -20.59 9.83
N GLU A 208 -10.57 -19.99 8.69
CA GLU A 208 -11.48 -19.73 7.58
C GLU A 208 -11.96 -21.04 6.93
N MET A 209 -11.05 -21.99 6.72
CA MET A 209 -11.36 -23.33 6.21
C MET A 209 -12.30 -24.10 7.14
N ALA A 210 -12.02 -24.11 8.45
CA ALA A 210 -12.90 -24.75 9.43
C ALA A 210 -14.31 -24.16 9.39
N ARG A 211 -14.43 -22.84 9.23
CA ARG A 211 -15.72 -22.18 9.10
C ARG A 211 -16.44 -22.55 7.81
N ILE A 212 -15.74 -22.56 6.67
CA ILE A 212 -16.31 -22.95 5.37
C ILE A 212 -16.81 -24.38 5.41
N THR A 213 -16.03 -25.31 5.97
CA THR A 213 -16.41 -26.71 6.16
C THR A 213 -17.67 -26.83 7.03
N LYS A 214 -17.72 -26.12 8.16
CA LYS A 214 -18.90 -26.09 9.03
C LYS A 214 -20.13 -25.54 8.32
N SER A 215 -19.99 -24.44 7.58
CA SER A 215 -21.09 -23.85 6.81
C SER A 215 -21.60 -24.78 5.72
N ARG A 216 -20.71 -25.52 5.03
CA ARG A 216 -21.11 -26.53 4.03
C ARG A 216 -21.86 -27.69 4.67
N ALA A 217 -21.38 -28.20 5.80
CA ALA A 217 -22.05 -29.28 6.53
C ALA A 217 -23.46 -28.87 6.99
N ASN A 218 -23.60 -27.64 7.52
CA ASN A 218 -24.91 -27.12 7.91
C ASN A 218 -25.86 -26.95 6.71
N TYR A 219 -25.35 -26.46 5.58
CA TYR A 219 -26.16 -26.31 4.37
C TYR A 219 -26.65 -27.66 3.84
N ARG A 220 -25.79 -28.69 3.83
CA ARG A 220 -26.18 -30.06 3.44
C ARG A 220 -27.29 -30.60 4.33
N ARG A 221 -27.15 -30.52 5.65
CA ARG A 221 -28.20 -30.95 6.58
C ARG A 221 -29.53 -30.24 6.35
N PHE A 222 -29.48 -28.93 6.07
CA PHE A 222 -30.69 -28.17 5.76
C PHE A 222 -31.33 -28.61 4.44
N THR A 223 -30.55 -28.87 3.40
CA THR A 223 -31.08 -29.36 2.11
C THR A 223 -31.67 -30.77 2.25
N ASP A 224 -31.04 -31.64 3.03
CA ASP A 224 -31.52 -33.01 3.26
C ASP A 224 -32.85 -33.01 4.06
N GLN A 225 -33.00 -32.08 4.99
CA GLN A 225 -34.28 -31.90 5.71
C GLN A 225 -35.40 -31.40 4.81
N MET A 226 -35.08 -30.52 3.84
CA MET A 226 -36.06 -29.99 2.89
C MET A 226 -36.46 -31.01 1.82
N SER A 227 -35.57 -31.93 1.43
CA SER A 227 -35.94 -33.01 0.52
C SER A 227 -36.88 -34.02 1.19
N ASN A 228 -36.65 -34.33 2.46
CA ASN A 228 -37.45 -35.32 3.18
C ASN A 228 -38.83 -34.81 3.64
N SER A 229 -39.12 -33.51 3.52
CA SER A 229 -40.42 -32.93 3.93
C SER A 229 -41.42 -32.78 2.78
N PHE A 230 -41.11 -33.31 1.59
CA PHE A 230 -41.94 -33.18 0.38
C PHE A 230 -42.55 -34.50 -0.12
N ASP A 231 -42.24 -35.62 0.54
CA ASP A 231 -42.66 -36.98 0.10
C ASP A 231 -43.78 -37.59 0.98
N ASP A 232 -44.36 -36.85 1.94
CA ASP A 232 -45.40 -37.36 2.88
C ASP A 232 -46.80 -36.73 2.69
N ASP A 233 -47.11 -36.18 1.51
CA ASP A 233 -48.51 -35.92 1.10
C ASP A 233 -48.96 -37.05 0.17
N ASP A 234 -49.13 -38.24 0.78
CA ASP A 234 -50.02 -39.27 0.25
C ASP A 234 -51.41 -38.65 0.13
N CYS A 235 -51.72 -38.23 -1.09
CA CYS A 235 -53.07 -37.93 -1.53
C CYS A 235 -53.90 -39.21 -1.44
N ASP A 236 -54.42 -39.53 -0.26
CA ASP A 236 -55.65 -40.31 -0.08
C ASP A 236 -56.81 -39.45 -0.64
N PHE A 237 -56.83 -39.28 -1.97
CA PHE A 237 -58.00 -38.85 -2.69
C PHE A 237 -58.85 -40.10 -2.87
N ASP A 238 -59.64 -40.40 -1.84
CA ASP A 238 -60.81 -41.27 -1.93
C ASP A 238 -61.66 -40.79 -3.12
N CYS A 239 -61.45 -41.41 -4.28
CA CYS A 239 -62.41 -41.43 -5.36
C CYS A 239 -63.63 -42.18 -4.85
N CYS A 240 -64.55 -41.47 -4.19
CA CYS A 240 -65.90 -41.95 -3.98
C CYS A 240 -66.50 -42.31 -5.34
N ASP A 241 -66.72 -43.60 -5.52
CA ASP A 241 -67.43 -44.21 -6.63
C ASP A 241 -68.83 -43.62 -6.83
N LEU A 242 -69.20 -43.54 -8.11
CA LEU A 242 -70.53 -43.30 -8.67
C LEU A 242 -71.51 -44.45 -8.37
#